data_AF-A0A661DAQ8-F1
#
_entry.id   AF-A0A661DAQ8-F1
#
_cell.length_a   1.000
_cell.length_b   1.000
_cell.length_c   1.000
_cell.angle_alpha   90.00
_cell.angle_beta   90.00
_cell.angle_gamma   90.00
#
_symmetry.space_group_name_H-M   'P 1'
#
loop_
_entity.id
_entity.type
_entity.pdbx_description
1 polymer ?
#
loop_
_entity_poly.entity_id
_entity_poly.type
_entity_poly.pdbx_seq_one_letter_code
_entity_poly.pdbx_strand_id
1 'polypeptide(L)'
;MAYVITSIASILFLISLMLLIFTSTMKKILFFFFAPRWINVVIVIRMLMGFIIIAAAPFTGFPNMMLFLGIAVIFLGMTMPFISEDSMENMARWWMEQSNWMLRLYALIFAFIWLFFIFASLPDYTLLEKILEHVLPHLHY
;
A
#
# COMPACT_ATOMS: atom_id res chain seq x y z
N MET A 1 14.16 3.28 12.54
CA MET A 1 13.40 3.85 11.40
C MET A 1 12.87 2.76 10.47
N ALA A 2 13.70 1.83 9.97
CA ALA A 2 13.27 0.72 9.10
C ALA A 2 12.04 -0.05 9.61
N TYR A 3 12.03 -0.42 10.90
CA TYR A 3 10.91 -1.14 11.52
C TYR A 3 9.55 -0.42 11.44
N VAL A 4 9.53 0.91 11.32
CA VAL A 4 8.27 1.67 11.20
C VAL A 4 7.57 1.34 9.89
N ILE A 5 8.32 1.30 8.77
CA ILE A 5 7.76 0.90 7.48
C ILE A 5 7.29 -0.55 7.56
N THR A 6 8.10 -1.44 8.15
CA THR A 6 7.76 -2.87 8.30
C THR A 6 6.47 -3.05 9.10
N SER A 7 6.30 -2.34 10.23
CA SER A 7 5.09 -2.39 11.04
C SER A 7 3.87 -1.86 10.29
N ILE A 8 3.98 -0.72 9.61
CA ILE A 8 2.88 -0.14 8.82
C ILE A 8 2.49 -1.11 7.69
N ALA A 9 3.46 -1.62 6.94
CA ALA A 9 3.22 -2.55 5.85
C ALA A 9 2.61 -3.88 6.36
N SER A 10 3.01 -4.34 7.55
CA SER A 10 2.42 -5.54 8.18
C SER A 10 0.95 -5.34 8.53
N ILE A 11 0.60 -4.18 9.09
CA ILE A 11 -0.80 -3.84 9.38
C ILE A 11 -1.63 -3.78 8.08
N LEU A 12 -1.10 -3.13 7.05
CA LEU A 12 -1.79 -3.00 5.76
C LEU A 12 -1.89 -4.35 5.02
N PHE A 13 -0.90 -5.22 5.17
CA PHE A 13 -0.94 -6.60 4.70
C PHE A 13 -2.08 -7.38 5.38
N LEU A 14 -2.19 -7.30 6.71
CA LEU A 14 -3.27 -7.94 7.46
C LEU A 14 -4.65 -7.40 7.06
N ILE A 15 -4.77 -6.08 6.85
CA ILE A 15 -6.00 -5.47 6.34
C ILE A 15 -6.35 -6.02 4.95
N SER A 16 -5.36 -6.24 4.09
CA SER A 16 -5.56 -6.82 2.75
C SER A 16 -6.00 -8.29 2.83
N LEU A 17 -5.47 -9.07 3.77
CA LEU A 17 -5.95 -10.42 4.03
C LEU A 17 -7.39 -10.42 4.59
N MET A 18 -7.70 -9.51 5.51
CA MET A 18 -9.07 -9.35 6.02
C MET A 18 -10.04 -8.97 4.89
N LEU A 19 -9.63 -8.10 3.96
CA LEU A 19 -10.41 -7.73 2.77
C LEU A 19 -10.73 -8.95 1.90
N LEU A 20 -9.78 -9.89 1.76
CA LEU A 20 -9.96 -11.10 0.96
C LEU A 20 -11.03 -12.03 1.56
N ILE A 21 -11.05 -12.15 2.89
CA ILE A 21 -11.99 -13.01 3.63
C ILE A 21 -13.37 -12.35 3.79
N PHE A 22 -13.42 -11.06 4.14
CA PHE A 22 -14.64 -10.33 4.55
C PHE A 22 -15.06 -9.24 3.54
N THR A 23 -15.10 -9.56 2.25
CA THR A 23 -15.38 -8.58 1.18
C THR A 23 -16.71 -7.83 1.34
N SER A 24 -17.78 -8.50 1.78
CA SER A 24 -19.12 -7.88 1.91
C SER A 24 -19.17 -6.80 2.99
N THR A 25 -18.55 -7.04 4.15
CA THR A 25 -18.44 -6.06 5.25
C THR A 25 -17.56 -4.89 4.83
N MET A 26 -16.50 -5.16 4.08
CA MET A 26 -15.53 -4.15 3.69
C MET A 26 -16.04 -3.16 2.64
N LYS A 27 -16.98 -3.56 1.77
CA LYS A 27 -17.67 -2.60 0.87
C LYS A 27 -18.30 -1.44 1.64
N LYS A 28 -18.95 -1.74 2.78
CA LYS A 28 -19.59 -0.71 3.63
C LYS A 28 -18.56 0.24 4.24
N ILE A 29 -17.41 -0.29 4.64
CA ILE A 29 -16.30 0.50 5.20
C ILE A 29 -15.65 1.36 4.13
N LEU A 30 -15.43 0.82 2.92
CA LEU A 30 -14.90 1.58 1.79
C LEU A 30 -15.77 2.81 1.50
N PHE A 31 -17.09 2.62 1.44
CA PHE A 31 -18.03 3.72 1.21
C PHE A 31 -17.93 4.81 2.28
N PHE A 32 -17.72 4.43 3.55
CA PHE A 32 -17.51 5.38 4.63
C PHE A 32 -16.27 6.26 4.40
N PHE A 33 -15.16 5.68 3.92
CA PHE A 33 -13.93 6.43 3.63
C PHE A 33 -14.03 7.32 2.37
N PHE A 34 -14.90 6.97 1.43
CA PHE A 34 -15.17 7.78 0.24
C PHE A 34 -16.15 8.94 0.46
N ALA A 35 -16.76 9.05 1.65
CA ALA A 35 -17.61 10.19 1.94
C ALA A 35 -16.80 11.51 1.92
N PRO A 36 -17.33 12.60 1.32
CA PRO A 36 -16.59 13.86 1.14
C PRO A 36 -15.95 14.41 2.42
N ARG A 37 -16.60 14.23 3.57
CA ARG A 37 -16.07 14.65 4.87
C ARG A 37 -14.76 13.97 5.29
N TRP A 38 -14.53 12.73 4.84
CA TRP A 38 -13.36 11.93 5.24
C TRP A 38 -12.24 11.99 4.22
N ILE A 39 -12.50 12.46 3.00
CA ILE A 39 -11.49 12.51 1.95
C ILE A 39 -10.26 13.34 2.37
N ASN A 40 -10.49 14.49 3.00
CA ASN A 40 -9.42 15.37 3.47
C ASN A 40 -8.54 14.67 4.52
N VAL A 41 -9.15 13.87 5.40
CA VAL A 41 -8.42 13.08 6.40
C VAL A 41 -7.58 12.01 5.69
N VAL A 42 -8.13 11.30 4.70
CA VAL A 42 -7.41 10.29 3.91
C VAL A 42 -6.24 10.92 3.16
N ILE A 43 -6.41 12.11 2.59
CA ILE A 43 -5.37 12.86 1.90
C ILE A 43 -4.23 13.20 2.86
N VAL A 44 -4.53 13.76 4.03
CA VAL A 44 -3.52 14.09 5.04
C VAL A 44 -2.77 12.84 5.51
N ILE A 45 -3.50 11.76 5.84
CA ILE A 45 -2.88 10.48 6.23
C ILE A 45 -1.95 9.96 5.13
N ARG A 46 -2.41 9.99 3.87
CA ARG A 46 -1.63 9.50 2.73
C ARG A 46 -0.35 10.33 2.52
N MET A 47 -0.43 11.66 2.63
CA MET A 47 0.75 12.53 2.57
C MET A 47 1.73 12.25 3.72
N LEU A 48 1.23 12.14 4.96
CA LEU A 48 2.05 11.80 6.13
C LEU A 48 2.76 10.45 5.95
N MET A 49 2.05 9.42 5.48
CA MET A 49 2.67 8.12 5.18
C MET A 49 3.76 8.26 4.12
N GLY A 50 3.53 9.03 3.05
CA GLY A 50 4.52 9.27 2.02
C GLY A 50 5.79 9.93 2.57
N PHE A 51 5.66 10.94 3.44
CA PHE A 51 6.80 11.54 4.12
C PHE A 51 7.52 10.57 5.06
N ILE A 52 6.80 9.73 5.80
CA ILE A 52 7.39 8.68 6.64
C ILE A 52 8.21 7.71 5.80
N ILE A 53 7.70 7.28 4.64
CA ILE A 53 8.41 6.38 3.72
C ILE A 53 9.69 7.06 3.20
N ILE A 54 9.62 8.32 2.74
CA ILE A 54 10.79 9.06 2.26
C ILE A 54 11.84 9.22 3.36
N ALA A 55 11.43 9.60 4.57
CA ALA A 55 12.34 9.81 5.70
C ALA A 55 13.01 8.50 6.16
N ALA A 56 12.30 7.38 6.06
CA ALA A 56 12.83 6.08 6.42
C ALA A 56 13.62 5.40 5.28
N ALA A 57 13.49 5.87 4.03
CA ALA A 57 14.12 5.26 2.85
C ALA A 57 15.63 5.02 2.98
N PRO A 58 16.47 5.94 3.50
CA PRO A 58 17.92 5.72 3.63
C PRO A 58 18.30 4.54 4.55
N PHE A 59 17.37 4.09 5.39
CA PHE A 59 17.57 3.02 6.36
C PHE A 59 17.02 1.67 5.89
N THR A 60 16.51 1.59 4.66
CA THR A 60 15.93 0.37 4.08
C THR A 60 16.91 -0.35 3.17
N GLY A 61 16.65 -1.62 2.86
CA GLY A 61 17.44 -2.38 1.89
C GLY A 61 17.36 -1.85 0.45
N PHE A 62 16.32 -1.08 0.11
CA PHE A 62 16.12 -0.48 -1.21
C PHE A 62 15.80 1.03 -1.14
N PRO A 63 16.77 1.90 -0.80
CA PRO A 63 16.52 3.32 -0.57
C PRO A 63 15.90 4.07 -1.75
N ASN A 64 16.44 3.88 -2.96
CA ASN A 64 15.94 4.58 -4.16
C ASN A 64 14.49 4.20 -4.50
N MET A 65 14.15 2.93 -4.30
CA MET A 65 12.80 2.44 -4.56
C MET A 65 11.82 2.96 -3.51
N MET A 66 12.18 2.95 -2.22
CA MET A 66 11.37 3.52 -1.16
C MET A 66 11.17 5.03 -1.36
N LEU A 67 12.21 5.75 -1.80
CA LEU A 67 12.10 7.17 -2.15
C LEU A 67 11.07 7.38 -3.26
N PHE A 68 11.18 6.64 -4.37
CA PHE A 68 10.23 6.73 -5.49
C PHE A 68 8.79 6.43 -5.05
N LEU A 69 8.60 5.36 -4.27
CA LEU A 69 7.27 4.98 -3.75
C LEU A 69 6.71 6.04 -2.81
N GLY A 70 7.53 6.59 -1.91
CA GLY A 70 7.12 7.68 -1.02
C GLY A 70 6.69 8.92 -1.80
N ILE A 71 7.44 9.32 -2.84
CA ILE A 71 7.08 10.42 -3.74
C ILE A 71 5.76 10.13 -4.46
N ALA A 72 5.60 8.92 -5.01
CA ALA A 72 4.38 8.52 -5.70
C ALA A 72 3.15 8.59 -4.77
N VAL A 73 3.29 8.16 -3.51
CA VAL A 73 2.23 8.22 -2.50
C VAL A 73 1.84 9.68 -2.18
N ILE A 74 2.83 10.57 -2.04
CA ILE A 74 2.56 12.01 -1.84
C ILE A 74 1.85 12.59 -3.06
N PHE A 75 2.35 12.30 -4.26
CA PHE A 75 1.77 12.79 -5.51
C PHE A 75 0.30 12.36 -5.64
N LEU A 76 -0.02 11.10 -5.38
CA LEU A 76 -1.41 10.60 -5.36
C LEU A 76 -2.27 11.29 -4.28
N GLY A 77 -1.70 11.66 -3.14
CA GLY A 77 -2.38 12.46 -2.13
C GLY A 77 -2.66 13.89 -2.60
N MET A 78 -1.68 14.51 -3.26
CA MET A 78 -1.77 15.88 -3.76
C MET A 78 -2.70 16.03 -4.96
N THR A 79 -2.91 14.99 -5.76
CA THR A 79 -3.83 15.04 -6.90
C THR A 79 -5.30 14.92 -6.51
N MET A 80 -5.61 14.32 -5.36
CA MET A 80 -6.98 14.09 -4.89
C MET A 80 -7.84 15.36 -4.73
N PRO A 81 -7.34 16.50 -4.18
CA PRO A 81 -8.10 17.75 -4.11
C PRO A 81 -8.56 18.31 -5.47
N PHE A 82 -7.93 17.89 -6.58
CA PHE A 82 -8.30 18.34 -7.93
C PHE A 82 -9.42 17.49 -8.54
N ILE A 83 -9.86 16.43 -7.87
CA ILE A 83 -10.97 15.59 -8.30
C ILE A 83 -12.27 16.22 -7.80
N SER A 84 -13.22 16.48 -8.71
CA SER A 84 -14.52 17.05 -8.33
C SER A 84 -15.32 16.11 -7.42
N GLU A 85 -16.18 16.66 -6.55
CA GLU A 85 -17.04 15.87 -5.66
C GLU A 85 -17.87 14.82 -6.43
N ASP A 86 -18.44 15.19 -7.58
CA ASP A 86 -19.17 14.29 -8.47
C ASP A 86 -18.30 13.10 -8.92
N SER A 87 -17.04 13.37 -9.25
CA SER A 87 -16.09 12.34 -9.69
C SER A 87 -15.73 11.41 -8.53
N MET A 88 -15.64 11.93 -7.31
CA MET A 88 -15.42 11.11 -6.10
C MET A 88 -16.63 10.22 -5.80
N GLU A 89 -17.86 10.75 -5.91
CA GLU A 89 -19.08 9.98 -5.73
C GLU A 89 -19.22 8.89 -6.78
N ASN A 90 -18.90 9.20 -8.04
CA ASN A 90 -18.89 8.22 -9.13
C ASN A 90 -17.84 7.13 -8.91
N MET A 91 -16.65 7.48 -8.41
CA MET A 91 -15.63 6.50 -8.04
C MET A 91 -16.08 5.61 -6.87
N ALA A 92 -16.74 6.18 -5.87
CA ALA A 92 -17.31 5.43 -4.75
C ALA A 92 -18.39 4.45 -5.21
N ARG A 93 -19.30 4.89 -6.09
CA ARG A 93 -20.32 4.03 -6.72
C ARG A 93 -19.69 2.91 -7.53
N TRP A 94 -18.70 3.22 -8.35
CA TRP A 94 -17.97 2.22 -9.15
C TRP A 94 -17.37 1.11 -8.27
N TRP A 95 -16.76 1.47 -7.13
CA TRP A 95 -16.24 0.50 -6.16
C TRP A 95 -17.33 -0.38 -5.52
N MET A 96 -18.52 0.18 -5.27
CA MET A 96 -19.65 -0.54 -4.71
C MET A 96 -20.26 -1.55 -5.69
N GLU A 97 -20.25 -1.21 -6.97
CA GLU A 97 -20.76 -2.05 -8.07
C GLU A 97 -19.82 -3.21 -8.42
N GLN A 98 -18.54 -3.17 -8.01
CA GLN A 98 -17.59 -4.25 -8.28
C GLN A 98 -18.05 -5.59 -7.70
N SER A 99 -17.86 -6.67 -8.45
CA SER A 99 -18.15 -8.01 -7.95
C SER A 99 -17.24 -8.38 -6.77
N ASN A 100 -17.72 -9.26 -5.89
CA ASN A 100 -16.91 -9.73 -4.75
C ASN A 100 -15.61 -10.41 -5.20
N TRP A 101 -15.64 -11.07 -6.37
CA TRP A 101 -14.45 -11.66 -6.97
C TRP A 101 -13.41 -10.61 -7.34
N MET A 102 -13.83 -9.52 -8.01
CA MET A 102 -12.92 -8.43 -8.38
C MET A 102 -12.30 -7.77 -7.14
N LEU A 103 -13.09 -7.57 -6.08
CA LEU A 103 -12.56 -7.04 -4.82
C LEU A 103 -11.52 -7.96 -4.17
N ARG A 104 -11.70 -9.29 -4.24
CA ARG A 104 -10.69 -10.25 -3.76
C ARG A 104 -9.41 -10.17 -4.57
N LEU A 105 -9.52 -9.98 -5.88
CA LEU A 105 -8.36 -9.81 -6.75
C LEU A 105 -7.57 -8.55 -6.38
N TYR A 106 -8.25 -7.42 -6.17
CA TYR A 106 -7.60 -6.21 -5.67
C TYR A 106 -6.95 -6.42 -4.30
N ALA A 107 -7.65 -7.05 -3.36
CA ALA A 107 -7.12 -7.36 -2.05
C ALA A 107 -5.85 -8.23 -2.14
N LEU A 108 -5.83 -9.21 -3.03
CA LEU A 108 -4.67 -10.06 -3.29
C LEU A 108 -3.50 -9.24 -3.85
N ILE A 109 -3.74 -8.38 -4.86
CA ILE A 109 -2.72 -7.50 -5.43
C ILE A 109 -2.12 -6.60 -4.34
N PHE A 110 -2.96 -5.97 -3.52
CA PHE A 110 -2.49 -5.13 -2.43
C PHE A 110 -1.74 -5.93 -1.36
N ALA A 111 -2.15 -7.15 -1.04
CA ALA A 111 -1.41 -8.01 -0.13
C ALA A 111 0.02 -8.27 -0.65
N PHE A 112 0.19 -8.56 -1.94
CA PHE A 112 1.53 -8.70 -2.54
C PHE A 112 2.35 -7.42 -2.48
N ILE A 113 1.72 -6.26 -2.74
CA ILE A 113 2.39 -4.96 -2.60
C ILE A 113 2.88 -4.76 -1.16
N TRP A 114 2.05 -5.00 -0.16
CA TRP A 114 2.47 -4.81 1.24
C TRP A 114 3.52 -5.80 1.69
N LEU A 115 3.43 -7.05 1.23
CA LEU A 115 4.47 -8.05 1.46
C LEU A 115 5.81 -7.60 0.86
N PHE A 116 5.78 -7.01 -0.34
CA PHE A 116 6.95 -6.43 -0.96
C PHE A 116 7.51 -5.24 -0.17
N PHE A 117 6.67 -4.36 0.38
CA PHE A 117 7.12 -3.28 1.26
C PHE A 117 7.78 -3.80 2.56
N ILE A 118 7.19 -4.83 3.18
CA ILE A 118 7.80 -5.51 4.35
C ILE A 118 9.20 -5.98 3.97
N PHE A 119 9.31 -6.71 2.87
CA PHE A 119 10.55 -7.25 2.39
C PHE A 119 11.59 -6.16 2.10
N ALA A 120 11.22 -5.15 1.31
CA ALA A 120 12.14 -4.09 0.89
C ALA A 120 12.54 -3.13 2.04
N SER A 121 11.78 -3.11 3.13
CA SER A 121 12.09 -2.31 4.32
C SER A 121 13.17 -2.93 5.22
N LEU A 122 13.44 -4.24 5.09
CA LEU A 122 14.43 -4.91 5.93
C LEU A 122 15.84 -4.47 5.53
N PRO A 123 16.68 -4.05 6.49
CA PRO A 123 18.03 -3.56 6.20
C PRO A 123 19.00 -4.68 5.81
N ASP A 124 18.73 -5.93 6.23
CA ASP A 124 19.57 -7.08 5.97
C ASP A 124 19.09 -7.86 4.73
N TYR A 125 19.79 -7.66 3.61
CA TYR A 125 19.66 -8.45 2.38
C TYR A 125 20.18 -9.88 2.54
N THR A 126 20.84 -10.22 3.65
CA THR A 126 21.42 -11.55 3.90
C THR A 126 20.41 -12.68 3.84
N LEU A 127 19.13 -12.43 4.15
CA LEU A 127 18.07 -13.43 4.06
C LEU A 127 17.60 -13.64 2.62
N LEU A 128 17.57 -12.58 1.80
CA LEU A 128 17.27 -12.67 0.37
C LEU A 128 18.44 -13.28 -0.39
N GLU A 129 19.67 -12.85 -0.13
CA GLU A 129 20.87 -13.48 -0.69
C GLU A 129 20.87 -14.97 -0.37
N LYS A 130 20.61 -15.36 0.89
CA LYS A 130 20.50 -16.78 1.24
C LYS A 130 19.35 -17.51 0.54
N ILE A 131 18.18 -16.89 0.41
CA ILE A 131 17.04 -17.50 -0.30
C ILE A 131 17.34 -17.60 -1.80
N LEU A 132 17.93 -16.58 -2.42
CA LEU A 132 18.30 -16.56 -3.82
C LEU A 132 19.45 -17.52 -4.12
N GLU A 133 20.46 -17.60 -3.25
CA GLU A 133 21.51 -18.63 -3.30
C GLU A 133 20.90 -20.03 -3.22
N HIS A 134 19.87 -20.21 -2.39
CA HIS A 134 19.22 -21.51 -2.24
C HIS A 134 18.29 -21.88 -3.41
N VAL A 135 17.57 -20.90 -3.97
CA VAL A 135 16.56 -21.11 -5.02
C VAL A 135 17.15 -21.02 -6.43
N LEU A 136 18.19 -20.20 -6.64
CA LEU A 136 18.83 -19.91 -7.91
C LEU A 136 20.37 -19.91 -7.77
N PRO A 137 21.00 -21.04 -7.40
CA PRO A 137 22.44 -21.12 -7.14
C PRO A 137 23.33 -20.78 -8.36
N HIS A 138 22.76 -20.72 -9.57
CA HIS A 138 23.50 -20.56 -10.82
C HIS A 138 23.50 -19.13 -11.38
N LEU A 139 22.91 -18.16 -10.69
CA LEU A 139 22.72 -16.79 -11.19
C LEU A 139 23.78 -15.77 -10.73
N HIS A 140 24.87 -16.23 -10.12
CA HIS A 140 25.99 -15.36 -9.76
C HIS A 140 26.87 -15.05 -10.99
N TYR A 141 26.74 -13.84 -11.52
CA TYR A 141 27.72 -13.16 -12.38
C TYR A 141 27.97 -11.74 -11.87
#